data_AF-A0AAQ0CJF2-F1
#
_entry.id   AF-A0AAQ0CJF2-F1
#
_cell.length_a   1.000
_cell.length_b   1.000
_cell.length_c   1.000
_cell.angle_alpha   90.00
_cell.angle_beta   90.00
_cell.angle_gamma   90.00
#
_symmetry.space_group_name_H-M   'P 1'
#
loop_
_entity.id
_entity.type
_entity.pdbx_description
1 polymer ?
#
loop_
_entity_poly.entity_id
_entity_poly.type
_entity_poly.pdbx_seq_one_letter_code
_entity_poly.pdbx_strand_id
1 'polypeptide(L)'
;MAHYPDVAASGMSAAQHYLLFGEPWGRQAGPCFDSQFYLKNNQDVANAGVSPLLHFTHNGAKEGRWPPVQLRSQQHEERLWQGLDSTSQLISLKDLLAHQNSWEASYAAWALGRWYAWQGEWQQCADVLASRHWLADIKPATAAPLLLEIDALTNTGELVTAWQRAQQLEQAFPRYPDTQLALANILAAQANLYMSDEPIASSSSQAAALSEQQRLQHINNLYRAANLCPLIFKDPCQPLTMDNLTVDHQALGNITATVASELVSIIMPLFNAQEHLATALQSLAEQSYRRLEVIVVDDASTDGSLDVAMAFSQQDERFTVISQPRNQGAYAARNRGLAVAKGAFITVHDSDDWSHPQKLAQQVAGLQGHPEWKACFSDWVRCSTNMLFNRWRLEALDGWIYRNTSSFMFRREVVDQLGFWDVVKVDADTEYFQRIVAAFGSKAIGTVGRGTPLSFGRSLPTSLSQAGPTHLVTQFNGVRHSYRQAAAQWHARAKQPSDLYMPAHPDVRPFEAPAANLPS
;
A
#
# COMPACT_ATOMS: atom_id res chain seq x y z
N MET A 1 2.10 -16.80 38.82
CA MET A 1 2.56 -17.82 39.80
C MET A 1 1.51 -18.88 40.12
N ALA A 2 0.20 -18.59 40.08
CA ALA A 2 -0.84 -19.59 40.33
C ALA A 2 -0.89 -20.79 39.34
N HIS A 3 -0.35 -20.64 38.12
CA HIS A 3 -0.33 -21.72 37.09
C HIS A 3 0.92 -22.60 37.09
N TYR A 4 2.02 -22.18 37.73
CA TYR A 4 3.29 -22.92 37.74
C TYR A 4 3.86 -22.91 39.18
N PRO A 5 3.40 -23.84 40.05
CA PRO A 5 3.79 -23.87 41.46
C PRO A 5 5.29 -24.06 41.67
N ASP A 6 5.96 -24.71 40.71
CA ASP A 6 7.40 -24.93 40.68
C ASP A 6 8.21 -23.62 40.54
N VAL A 7 7.63 -22.58 39.93
CA VAL A 7 8.24 -21.25 39.88
C VAL A 7 8.44 -20.72 41.31
N ALA A 8 7.44 -20.86 42.18
CA ALA A 8 7.53 -20.42 43.57
C ALA A 8 8.48 -21.30 44.39
N ALA A 9 8.53 -22.60 44.10
CA ALA A 9 9.43 -23.54 44.76
C ALA A 9 10.92 -23.37 44.37
N SER A 10 11.19 -22.82 43.18
CA SER A 10 12.55 -22.64 42.66
C SER A 10 13.35 -21.52 43.33
N GLY A 11 12.70 -20.57 44.02
CA GLY A 11 13.32 -19.37 44.56
C GLY A 11 13.81 -18.36 43.50
N MET A 12 13.61 -18.63 42.20
CA MET A 12 13.98 -17.73 41.10
C MET A 12 12.88 -16.70 40.82
N SER A 13 13.24 -15.57 40.21
CA SER A 13 12.22 -14.68 39.64
C SER A 13 11.48 -15.39 38.49
N ALA A 14 10.21 -15.03 38.27
CA ALA A 14 9.38 -15.65 37.23
C ALA A 14 10.03 -15.55 35.83
N ALA A 15 10.69 -14.43 35.53
CA ALA A 15 11.40 -14.23 34.26
C ALA A 15 12.62 -15.14 34.12
N GLN A 16 13.45 -15.26 35.18
CA GLN A 16 14.61 -16.16 35.17
C GLN A 16 14.18 -17.62 35.05
N HIS A 17 13.16 -18.03 35.81
CA HIS A 17 12.62 -19.39 35.74
C HIS A 17 12.04 -19.70 34.34
N TYR A 18 11.34 -18.75 33.74
CA TYR A 18 10.81 -18.90 32.39
C TYR A 18 11.93 -19.09 31.37
N LEU A 19 12.96 -18.24 31.36
CA LEU A 19 14.05 -18.33 30.38
C LEU A 19 14.89 -19.61 30.53
N LEU A 20 15.10 -20.07 31.75
CA LEU A 20 15.94 -21.25 32.02
C LEU A 20 15.19 -22.58 31.84
N PHE A 21 13.91 -22.63 32.21
CA PHE A 21 13.16 -23.88 32.27
C PHE A 21 11.81 -23.78 31.54
N GLY A 22 11.09 -22.68 31.71
CA GLY A 22 9.76 -22.52 31.13
C GLY A 22 9.74 -22.59 29.60
N GLU A 23 10.64 -21.87 28.94
CA GLU A 23 10.71 -21.78 27.48
C GLU A 23 11.16 -23.09 26.80
N PRO A 24 12.23 -23.77 27.27
CA PRO A 24 12.56 -25.13 26.80
C PRO A 24 11.44 -26.15 27.01
N TRP A 25 10.60 -25.96 28.03
CA TRP A 25 9.44 -26.83 28.32
C TRP A 25 8.16 -26.40 27.61
N GLY A 26 8.22 -25.41 26.71
CA GLY A 26 7.06 -24.94 25.94
C GLY A 26 5.99 -24.24 26.79
N ARG A 27 6.34 -23.74 27.97
CA ARG A 27 5.41 -22.99 28.83
C ARG A 27 5.18 -21.59 28.27
N GLN A 28 4.08 -20.95 28.68
CA GLN A 28 3.79 -19.56 28.32
C GLN A 28 4.54 -18.58 29.24
N ALA A 29 5.13 -17.54 28.64
CA ALA A 29 5.79 -16.44 29.35
C ALA A 29 4.83 -15.64 30.24
N GLY A 30 3.56 -15.61 29.85
CA GLY A 30 2.47 -14.97 30.57
C GLY A 30 1.26 -14.76 29.65
N PRO A 31 0.17 -14.15 30.14
CA PRO A 31 -1.03 -13.88 29.32
C PRO A 31 -0.75 -12.89 28.17
N CYS A 32 0.37 -12.16 28.23
CA CYS A 32 0.71 -11.11 27.29
C CYS A 32 1.74 -11.53 26.21
N PHE A 33 2.13 -12.82 26.14
CA PHE A 33 3.12 -13.30 25.16
C PHE A 33 3.05 -14.82 24.93
N ASP A 34 2.61 -15.21 23.74
CA ASP A 34 2.60 -16.57 23.19
C ASP A 34 3.81 -16.82 22.27
N SER A 35 4.79 -17.54 22.80
CA SER A 35 6.03 -17.92 22.12
C SER A 35 5.80 -18.76 20.85
N GLN A 36 4.79 -19.63 20.82
CA GLN A 36 4.53 -20.49 19.66
C GLN A 36 3.92 -19.68 18.52
N PHE A 37 2.96 -18.82 18.83
CA PHE A 37 2.41 -17.88 17.86
C PHE A 37 3.49 -16.93 17.34
N TYR A 38 4.38 -16.45 18.22
CA TYR A 38 5.48 -15.59 17.80
C TYR A 38 6.33 -16.25 16.72
N LEU A 39 6.80 -17.47 16.98
CA LEU A 39 7.69 -18.19 16.08
C LEU A 39 7.00 -18.58 14.78
N LYS A 40 5.72 -18.97 14.84
CA LYS A 40 4.91 -19.27 13.65
C LYS A 40 4.80 -18.08 12.68
N ASN A 41 4.67 -16.87 13.22
CA ASN A 41 4.51 -15.66 12.41
C ASN A 41 5.83 -14.95 12.09
N ASN A 42 6.94 -15.40 12.70
CA ASN A 42 8.26 -14.80 12.58
C ASN A 42 9.27 -15.91 12.27
N GLN A 43 9.17 -16.48 11.07
CA GLN A 43 9.95 -17.65 10.67
C GLN A 43 11.46 -17.38 10.69
N ASP A 44 11.89 -16.13 10.50
CA ASP A 44 13.27 -15.72 10.64
C ASP A 44 13.79 -15.87 12.08
N VAL A 45 12.97 -15.57 13.08
CA VAL A 45 13.27 -15.78 14.51
C VAL A 45 13.27 -17.27 14.84
N ALA A 46 12.30 -18.02 14.30
CA ALA A 46 12.24 -19.47 14.44
C ALA A 46 13.48 -20.17 13.88
N ASN A 47 13.93 -19.74 12.69
CA ASN A 47 15.12 -20.28 12.04
C ASN A 47 16.42 -19.87 12.77
N ALA A 48 16.43 -18.71 13.43
CA ALA A 48 17.57 -18.25 14.22
C ALA A 48 17.72 -19.01 15.55
N GLY A 49 16.70 -19.74 16.00
CA GLY A 49 16.74 -20.54 17.23
C GLY A 49 16.91 -19.70 18.51
N VAL A 50 16.62 -18.40 18.45
CA VAL A 50 16.71 -17.49 19.60
C VAL A 50 15.42 -17.51 20.42
N SER A 51 15.53 -17.19 21.71
CA SER A 51 14.36 -17.05 22.59
C SER A 51 13.35 -16.06 22.00
N PRO A 52 12.09 -16.47 21.72
CA PRO A 52 11.07 -15.60 21.14
C PRO A 52 10.75 -14.40 22.03
N LEU A 53 10.67 -14.59 23.35
CA LEU A 53 10.40 -13.51 24.30
C LEU A 53 11.55 -12.51 24.34
N LEU A 54 12.80 -12.98 24.36
CA LEU A 54 13.96 -12.09 24.33
C LEU A 54 14.09 -11.37 22.99
N HIS A 55 13.88 -12.09 21.88
CA HIS A 55 13.88 -11.47 20.56
C HIS A 55 12.85 -10.36 20.48
N PHE A 56 11.61 -10.63 20.86
CA PHE A 56 10.54 -9.64 20.84
C PHE A 56 10.86 -8.41 21.69
N THR A 57 11.29 -8.63 22.94
CA THR A 57 11.57 -7.53 23.88
C THR A 57 12.77 -6.67 23.46
N HIS A 58 13.80 -7.26 22.86
CA HIS A 58 15.03 -6.54 22.50
C HIS A 58 14.95 -5.91 21.10
N ASN A 59 14.36 -6.63 20.15
CA ASN A 59 14.39 -6.33 18.71
C ASN A 59 12.99 -6.28 18.11
N GLY A 60 12.18 -7.32 18.29
CA GLY A 60 10.91 -7.49 17.60
C GLY A 60 9.91 -6.35 17.81
N ALA A 61 9.79 -5.82 19.02
CA ALA A 61 8.93 -4.66 19.30
C ALA A 61 9.41 -3.39 18.59
N LYS A 62 10.72 -3.21 18.42
CA LYS A 62 11.31 -2.08 17.65
C LYS A 62 11.13 -2.29 16.14
N GLU A 63 11.09 -3.54 15.72
CA GLU A 63 10.80 -3.95 14.35
C GLU A 63 9.30 -3.93 14.00
N GLY A 64 8.44 -3.46 14.92
CA GLY A 64 7.00 -3.37 14.71
C GLY A 64 6.27 -4.72 14.75
N ARG A 65 6.92 -5.78 15.22
CA ARG A 65 6.25 -7.07 15.43
C ARG A 65 5.27 -6.93 16.60
N TRP A 66 4.17 -7.67 16.55
CA TRP A 66 3.14 -7.64 17.59
C TRP A 66 3.53 -8.55 18.75
N PRO A 67 3.32 -8.14 20.01
CA PRO A 67 3.33 -9.07 21.13
C PRO A 67 2.20 -10.07 20.87
N PRO A 68 2.50 -11.37 20.79
CA PRO A 68 1.55 -12.37 20.38
C PRO A 68 0.67 -12.71 21.58
N VAL A 69 -0.29 -11.86 21.89
CA VAL A 69 -1.46 -12.29 22.65
C VAL A 69 -2.48 -12.73 21.63
N GLN A 70 -2.96 -13.95 21.73
CA GLN A 70 -4.10 -14.37 20.94
C GLN A 70 -5.35 -13.63 21.47
N LEU A 71 -5.56 -12.39 21.03
CA LEU A 71 -6.72 -11.59 21.42
C LEU A 71 -7.98 -12.22 20.81
N ARG A 72 -9.03 -12.35 21.62
CA ARG A 72 -10.33 -12.82 21.10
C ARG A 72 -10.85 -11.83 20.07
N SER A 73 -10.68 -10.53 20.32
CA SER A 73 -11.03 -9.47 19.38
C SER A 73 -10.33 -9.61 18.02
N GLN A 74 -9.05 -9.99 17.99
CA GLN A 74 -8.36 -10.30 16.73
C GLN A 74 -8.96 -11.51 16.00
N GLN A 75 -9.27 -12.60 16.72
CA GLN A 75 -9.90 -13.78 16.09
C GLN A 75 -11.27 -13.43 15.50
N HIS A 76 -12.07 -12.65 16.22
CA HIS A 76 -13.39 -12.21 15.74
C HIS A 76 -13.25 -11.30 14.52
N GLU A 77 -12.27 -10.40 14.50
CA GLU A 77 -11.97 -9.59 13.33
C GLU A 77 -11.56 -10.44 12.12
N GLU A 78 -10.67 -11.41 12.28
CA GLU A 78 -10.24 -12.31 11.20
C GLU A 78 -11.44 -13.05 10.57
N ARG A 79 -12.33 -13.61 11.42
CA ARG A 79 -13.56 -14.27 10.97
C ARG A 79 -14.52 -13.30 10.28
N LEU A 80 -14.63 -12.08 10.79
CA LEU A 80 -15.47 -11.03 10.23
C LEU A 80 -15.04 -10.69 8.80
N TRP A 81 -13.74 -10.49 8.56
CA TRP A 81 -13.21 -10.23 7.21
C TRP A 81 -13.27 -11.46 6.27
N GLN A 82 -13.28 -12.67 6.82
CA GLN A 82 -13.53 -13.90 6.07
C GLN A 82 -15.01 -14.09 5.70
N GLY A 83 -15.91 -13.24 6.20
CA GLY A 83 -17.36 -13.35 5.99
C GLY A 83 -18.04 -14.44 6.82
N LEU A 84 -17.41 -14.89 7.91
CA LEU A 84 -17.92 -15.96 8.77
C LEU A 84 -18.83 -15.39 9.86
N ASP A 85 -20.15 -15.51 9.67
CA ASP A 85 -21.18 -15.09 10.63
C ASP A 85 -20.94 -13.66 11.18
N SER A 86 -20.92 -12.68 10.26
CA SER A 86 -20.56 -11.30 10.55
C SER A 86 -21.35 -10.71 11.70
N THR A 87 -22.65 -11.04 11.81
CA THR A 87 -23.51 -10.58 12.92
C THR A 87 -22.99 -11.03 14.27
N SER A 88 -22.67 -12.32 14.42
CA SER A 88 -22.14 -12.87 15.66
C SER A 88 -20.75 -12.32 16.00
N GLN A 89 -19.88 -12.14 14.99
CA GLN A 89 -18.55 -11.54 15.23
C GLN A 89 -18.67 -10.08 15.69
N LEU A 90 -19.57 -9.29 15.10
CA LEU A 90 -19.81 -7.90 15.49
C LEU A 90 -20.37 -7.80 16.92
N ILE A 91 -21.31 -8.68 17.29
CA ILE A 91 -21.82 -8.76 18.68
C ILE A 91 -20.67 -9.07 19.64
N SER A 92 -19.83 -10.04 19.31
CA SER A 92 -18.69 -10.45 20.14
C SER A 92 -17.66 -9.32 20.30
N LEU A 93 -17.37 -8.59 19.23
CA LEU A 93 -16.48 -7.42 19.27
C LEU A 93 -17.04 -6.29 20.13
N LYS A 94 -18.34 -5.98 20.01
CA LYS A 94 -19.01 -4.97 20.84
C LYS A 94 -19.01 -5.36 22.31
N ASP A 95 -19.21 -6.65 22.62
CA ASP A 95 -19.13 -7.16 23.98
C ASP A 95 -17.70 -6.99 24.54
N LEU A 96 -16.68 -7.38 23.78
CA LEU A 96 -15.27 -7.22 24.17
C LEU A 96 -14.87 -5.75 24.37
N LEU A 97 -15.44 -4.82 23.59
CA LEU A 97 -15.26 -3.38 23.77
C LEU A 97 -15.78 -2.88 25.13
N ALA A 98 -16.88 -3.45 25.64
CA ALA A 98 -17.51 -3.03 26.88
C ALA A 98 -16.83 -3.57 28.16
N HIS A 99 -15.89 -4.50 28.05
CA HIS A 99 -15.27 -5.19 29.18
C HIS A 99 -14.04 -4.46 29.77
N GLN A 100 -13.74 -4.70 31.06
CA GLN A 100 -12.64 -4.03 31.79
C GLN A 100 -11.22 -4.38 31.32
N ASN A 101 -11.04 -5.40 30.46
CA ASN A 101 -9.71 -5.69 29.91
C ASN A 101 -9.37 -4.66 28.84
N SER A 102 -8.48 -3.73 29.18
CA SER A 102 -8.13 -2.61 28.32
C SER A 102 -7.53 -3.03 26.97
N TRP A 103 -6.90 -4.21 26.86
CA TRP A 103 -6.30 -4.70 25.61
C TRP A 103 -7.36 -5.21 24.62
N GLU A 104 -8.25 -6.07 25.09
CA GLU A 104 -9.35 -6.60 24.28
C GLU A 104 -10.28 -5.47 23.84
N ALA A 105 -10.59 -4.54 24.73
CA ALA A 105 -11.41 -3.39 24.40
C ALA A 105 -10.73 -2.47 23.37
N SER A 106 -9.44 -2.18 23.54
CA SER A 106 -8.69 -1.30 22.63
C SER A 106 -8.54 -1.89 21.23
N TYR A 107 -8.31 -3.21 21.10
CA TYR A 107 -8.27 -3.88 19.80
C TYR A 107 -9.67 -4.04 19.21
N ALA A 108 -10.69 -4.34 20.02
CA ALA A 108 -12.07 -4.40 19.54
C ALA A 108 -12.54 -3.06 18.96
N ALA A 109 -12.21 -1.93 19.61
CA ALA A 109 -12.44 -0.60 19.06
C ALA A 109 -11.79 -0.41 17.69
N TRP A 110 -10.52 -0.83 17.55
CA TRP A 110 -9.80 -0.77 16.28
C TRP A 110 -10.46 -1.63 15.18
N ALA A 111 -10.80 -2.88 15.50
CA ALA A 111 -11.45 -3.81 14.57
C ALA A 111 -12.83 -3.29 14.12
N LEU A 112 -13.65 -2.83 15.07
CA LEU A 112 -14.97 -2.23 14.78
C LEU A 112 -14.82 -0.96 13.95
N GLY A 113 -13.88 -0.07 14.30
CA GLY A 113 -13.64 1.17 13.55
C GLY A 113 -13.30 0.89 12.09
N ARG A 114 -12.39 -0.06 11.83
CA ARG A 114 -12.06 -0.48 10.46
C ARG A 114 -13.25 -1.03 9.70
N TRP A 115 -14.04 -1.86 10.36
CA TRP A 115 -15.24 -2.45 9.74
C TRP A 115 -16.27 -1.37 9.40
N TYR A 116 -16.54 -0.45 10.31
CA TYR A 116 -17.47 0.65 10.09
C TYR A 116 -17.01 1.60 9.00
N ALA A 117 -15.72 1.95 8.98
CA ALA A 117 -15.15 2.73 7.89
C ALA A 117 -15.33 2.03 6.53
N TRP A 118 -15.13 0.71 6.47
CA TRP A 118 -15.36 -0.07 5.26
C TRP A 118 -16.83 -0.08 4.81
N GLN A 119 -17.78 -0.04 5.75
CA GLN A 119 -19.22 0.09 5.46
C GLN A 119 -19.64 1.54 5.14
N GLY A 120 -18.74 2.53 5.28
CA GLY A 120 -19.08 3.95 5.18
C GLY A 120 -19.84 4.50 6.39
N GLU A 121 -19.91 3.76 7.50
CA GLU A 121 -20.56 4.14 8.75
C GLU A 121 -19.62 5.02 9.60
N TRP A 122 -19.29 6.21 9.07
CA TRP A 122 -18.25 7.07 9.64
C TRP A 122 -18.52 7.53 11.07
N GLN A 123 -19.77 7.81 11.45
CA GLN A 123 -20.09 8.17 12.83
C GLN A 123 -19.81 7.02 13.79
N GLN A 124 -20.24 5.80 13.47
CA GLN A 124 -19.97 4.63 14.31
C GLN A 124 -18.46 4.35 14.41
N CYS A 125 -17.72 4.57 13.32
CA CYS A 125 -16.26 4.49 13.32
C CYS A 125 -15.63 5.48 14.31
N ALA A 126 -16.03 6.75 14.25
CA ALA A 126 -15.55 7.79 15.16
C ALA A 126 -15.89 7.44 16.63
N ASP A 127 -17.12 7.03 16.91
CA ASP A 127 -17.60 6.71 18.26
C ASP A 127 -16.80 5.57 18.90
N VAL A 128 -16.60 4.45 18.18
CA VAL A 128 -15.84 3.31 18.74
C VAL A 128 -14.36 3.65 18.92
N LEU A 129 -13.76 4.42 18.01
CA LEU A 129 -12.35 4.83 18.13
C LEU A 129 -12.14 5.86 19.23
N ALA A 130 -13.09 6.78 19.45
CA ALA A 130 -13.04 7.74 20.55
C ALA A 130 -13.10 7.05 21.93
N SER A 131 -13.80 5.90 22.02
CA SER A 131 -13.84 5.07 23.23
C SER A 131 -12.57 4.26 23.49
N ARG A 132 -11.62 4.25 22.54
CA ARG A 132 -10.41 3.43 22.60
C ARG A 132 -9.49 3.89 23.73
N HIS A 133 -9.12 2.96 24.60
CA HIS A 133 -8.09 3.21 25.60
C HIS A 133 -6.71 3.34 24.96
N TRP A 134 -6.08 4.51 25.17
CA TRP A 134 -4.70 4.80 24.81
C TRP A 134 -3.77 4.24 25.88
N LEU A 135 -3.30 3.01 25.66
CA LEU A 135 -2.41 2.32 26.59
C LEU A 135 -0.96 2.66 26.25
N ALA A 136 -0.36 3.58 27.02
CA ALA A 136 1.02 4.06 26.83
C ALA A 136 2.09 2.95 26.87
N ASP A 137 1.80 1.84 27.55
CA ASP A 137 2.74 0.73 27.78
C ASP A 137 2.74 -0.34 26.68
N ILE A 138 1.93 -0.19 25.62
CA ILE A 138 1.76 -1.25 24.61
C ILE A 138 2.33 -0.82 23.27
N LYS A 139 3.30 -1.60 22.79
CA LYS A 139 3.90 -1.47 21.47
C LYS A 139 3.51 -2.63 20.54
N PRO A 140 3.31 -2.37 19.24
CA PRO A 140 3.45 -1.05 18.64
C PRO A 140 2.19 -0.21 18.95
N ALA A 141 2.41 0.92 19.62
CA ALA A 141 1.49 2.04 19.53
C ALA A 141 1.65 2.47 18.08
N THR A 142 0.69 2.13 17.22
CA THR A 142 0.73 2.53 15.82
C THR A 142 -0.11 3.78 15.64
N ALA A 143 0.24 4.58 14.64
CA ALA A 143 -0.51 5.77 14.28
C ALA A 143 -1.88 5.46 13.66
N ALA A 144 -2.06 4.25 13.14
CA ALA A 144 -3.21 3.88 12.32
C ALA A 144 -4.58 4.11 12.99
N PRO A 145 -4.83 3.77 14.27
CA PRO A 145 -6.10 4.06 14.90
C PRO A 145 -6.41 5.57 15.01
N LEU A 146 -5.41 6.43 15.32
CA LEU A 146 -5.61 7.89 15.31
C LEU A 146 -5.89 8.39 13.89
N LEU A 147 -5.14 7.90 12.91
CA LEU A 147 -5.35 8.29 11.51
C LEU A 147 -6.76 7.93 11.03
N LEU A 148 -7.27 6.75 11.41
CA LEU A 148 -8.63 6.34 11.07
C LEU A 148 -9.70 7.15 11.82
N GLU A 149 -9.45 7.52 13.08
CA GLU A 149 -10.35 8.41 13.83
C GLU A 149 -10.40 9.80 13.17
N ILE A 150 -9.25 10.35 12.76
CA ILE A 150 -9.17 11.62 12.02
C ILE A 150 -9.96 11.53 10.71
N ASP A 151 -9.81 10.44 9.96
CA ASP A 151 -10.55 10.21 8.71
C ASP A 151 -12.06 10.16 8.97
N ALA A 152 -12.50 9.41 9.99
CA ALA A 152 -13.91 9.31 10.37
C ALA A 152 -14.50 10.67 10.79
N LEU A 153 -13.79 11.43 11.62
CA LEU A 153 -14.19 12.78 12.05
C LEU A 153 -14.22 13.77 10.87
N THR A 154 -13.31 13.62 9.91
CA THR A 154 -13.30 14.44 8.69
C THR A 154 -14.53 14.14 7.82
N ASN A 155 -14.88 12.86 7.66
CA ASN A 155 -16.06 12.43 6.88
C ASN A 155 -17.40 12.77 7.55
N THR A 156 -17.45 12.91 8.88
CA THR A 156 -18.65 13.34 9.61
C THR A 156 -18.78 14.87 9.75
N GLY A 157 -17.73 15.63 9.38
CA GLY A 157 -17.72 17.09 9.52
C GLY A 157 -17.35 17.60 10.91
N GLU A 158 -16.92 16.72 11.83
CA GLU A 158 -16.44 17.06 13.17
C GLU A 158 -15.01 17.63 13.14
N LEU A 159 -14.79 18.69 12.34
CA LEU A 159 -13.45 19.14 11.93
C LEU A 159 -12.59 19.66 13.10
N VAL A 160 -13.20 20.27 14.12
CA VAL A 160 -12.47 20.74 15.31
C VAL A 160 -11.83 19.56 16.04
N THR A 161 -12.59 18.48 16.24
CA THR A 161 -12.10 17.25 16.86
C THR A 161 -11.07 16.58 15.96
N ALA A 162 -11.29 16.54 14.64
CA ALA A 162 -10.32 16.01 13.68
C ALA A 162 -8.96 16.73 13.77
N TRP A 163 -8.96 18.07 13.85
CA TRP A 163 -7.75 18.88 14.07
C TRP A 163 -7.05 18.55 15.39
N GLN A 164 -7.80 18.42 16.49
CA GLN A 164 -7.24 18.04 17.79
C GLN A 164 -6.58 16.65 17.74
N ARG A 165 -7.21 15.68 17.05
CA ARG A 165 -6.65 14.35 16.85
C ARG A 165 -5.42 14.36 15.95
N ALA A 166 -5.38 15.21 14.91
CA ALA A 166 -4.19 15.39 14.08
C ALA A 166 -3.01 15.97 14.89
N GLN A 167 -3.27 16.92 15.80
CA GLN A 167 -2.24 17.41 16.73
C GLN A 167 -1.76 16.32 17.69
N GLN A 168 -2.68 15.52 18.23
CA GLN A 168 -2.34 14.37 19.07
C GLN A 168 -1.50 13.34 18.31
N LEU A 169 -1.82 13.10 17.03
CA LEU A 169 -1.07 12.21 16.15
C LEU A 169 0.36 12.71 15.93
N GLU A 170 0.55 14.00 15.62
CA GLU A 170 1.89 14.59 15.47
C GLU A 170 2.69 14.53 16.78
N GLN A 171 2.06 14.75 17.93
CA GLN A 171 2.72 14.66 19.24
C GLN A 171 3.13 13.23 19.60
N ALA A 172 2.25 12.25 19.34
CA ALA A 172 2.51 10.85 19.64
C ALA A 172 3.47 10.19 18.64
N PHE A 173 3.42 10.61 17.38
CA PHE A 173 4.21 10.09 16.27
C PHE A 173 4.83 11.23 15.44
N PRO A 174 5.86 11.90 15.98
CA PRO A 174 6.51 13.00 15.27
C PRO A 174 7.03 12.55 13.92
N ARG A 175 6.81 13.37 12.87
CA ARG A 175 7.19 13.07 11.48
C ARG A 175 6.50 11.85 10.86
N TYR A 176 5.37 11.40 11.40
CA TYR A 176 4.54 10.40 10.73
C TYR A 176 3.99 10.99 9.42
N PRO A 177 4.31 10.44 8.23
CA PRO A 177 4.01 11.09 6.96
C PRO A 177 2.53 11.37 6.72
N ASP A 178 1.65 10.42 7.06
CA ASP A 178 0.22 10.56 6.81
C ASP A 178 -0.44 11.69 7.61
N THR A 179 0.22 12.21 8.66
CA THR A 179 -0.26 13.40 9.38
C THR A 179 -0.42 14.59 8.43
N GLN A 180 0.52 14.79 7.50
CA GLN A 180 0.43 15.88 6.52
C GLN A 180 -0.73 15.66 5.53
N LEU A 181 -0.96 14.42 5.11
CA LEU A 181 -2.08 14.08 4.23
C LEU A 181 -3.43 14.25 4.94
N ALA A 182 -3.52 13.87 6.22
CA ALA A 182 -4.71 14.04 7.02
C ALA A 182 -5.06 15.52 7.20
N LEU A 183 -4.07 16.38 7.47
CA LEU A 183 -4.26 17.82 7.51
C LEU A 183 -4.74 18.39 6.17
N ALA A 184 -4.21 17.89 5.04
CA ALA A 184 -4.67 18.29 3.71
C ALA A 184 -6.14 17.86 3.45
N ASN A 185 -6.57 16.70 3.94
CA ASN A 185 -7.98 16.26 3.85
C ASN A 185 -8.90 17.12 4.73
N ILE A 186 -8.49 17.44 5.97
CA ILE A 186 -9.28 18.28 6.88
C ILE A 186 -9.52 19.67 6.27
N LEU A 187 -8.49 20.28 5.67
CA LEU A 187 -8.60 21.57 4.97
C LEU A 187 -9.55 21.50 3.76
N ALA A 188 -9.54 20.36 3.03
CA ALA A 188 -10.47 20.14 1.93
C ALA A 188 -11.93 20.07 2.43
N ALA A 189 -12.17 19.31 3.50
CA ALA A 189 -13.48 19.20 4.12
C ALA A 189 -13.97 20.56 4.66
N GLN A 190 -13.06 21.34 5.27
CA GLN A 190 -13.35 22.69 5.73
C GLN A 190 -13.79 23.59 4.59
N ALA A 191 -13.08 23.59 3.45
CA ALA A 191 -13.43 24.41 2.29
C ALA A 191 -14.84 24.07 1.76
N ASN A 192 -15.20 22.79 1.71
CA ASN A 192 -16.50 22.34 1.20
C ASN A 192 -17.68 22.76 2.09
N LEU A 193 -17.53 22.74 3.42
CA LEU A 193 -18.58 23.18 4.35
C LEU A 193 -18.93 24.67 4.22
N TYR A 194 -17.98 25.51 3.79
CA TYR A 194 -18.22 26.94 3.56
C TYR A 194 -18.77 27.26 2.16
N MET A 195 -18.92 26.25 1.29
CA MET A 195 -19.44 26.42 -0.07
C MET A 195 -20.92 26.00 -0.22
N SER A 196 -21.57 25.47 0.81
CA SER A 196 -22.90 24.84 0.70
C SER A 196 -24.12 25.75 0.89
N ASP A 197 -23.96 27.08 1.08
CA ASP A 197 -25.11 27.96 1.37
C ASP A 197 -25.52 28.95 0.25
N GLU A 198 -24.81 29.07 -0.87
CA GLU A 198 -25.26 29.86 -2.05
C GLU A 198 -24.58 29.35 -3.36
N PRO A 199 -25.28 29.30 -4.51
CA PRO A 199 -24.68 28.90 -5.78
C PRO A 199 -23.86 30.06 -6.36
N ILE A 200 -22.55 30.07 -6.10
CA ILE A 200 -21.65 31.02 -6.77
C ILE A 200 -21.13 30.39 -8.06
N ALA A 201 -21.59 30.95 -9.17
CA ALA A 201 -20.99 30.77 -10.48
C ALA A 201 -19.49 31.14 -10.46
N SER A 202 -18.64 30.22 -10.92
CA SER A 202 -17.35 30.48 -11.59
C SER A 202 -16.43 31.57 -11.03
N SER A 203 -16.29 31.69 -9.71
CA SER A 203 -15.14 32.39 -9.12
C SER A 203 -14.70 31.66 -7.85
N SER A 204 -13.52 31.07 -7.89
CA SER A 204 -12.83 30.59 -6.69
C SER A 204 -12.68 31.78 -5.74
N SER A 205 -13.36 31.77 -4.60
CA SER A 205 -13.14 32.79 -3.57
C SER A 205 -11.65 32.79 -3.20
N GLN A 206 -11.10 33.96 -2.85
CA GLN A 206 -9.71 34.06 -2.40
C GLN A 206 -9.40 33.10 -1.22
N ALA A 207 -10.41 32.80 -0.40
CA ALA A 207 -10.34 31.83 0.68
C ALA A 207 -10.21 30.38 0.16
N ALA A 208 -10.94 29.98 -0.87
CA ALA A 208 -10.81 28.66 -1.49
C ALA A 208 -9.40 28.49 -2.10
N ALA A 209 -8.91 29.49 -2.84
CA ALA A 209 -7.56 29.46 -3.40
C ALA A 209 -6.47 29.34 -2.32
N LEU A 210 -6.64 30.04 -1.18
CA LEU A 210 -5.73 29.93 -0.04
C LEU A 210 -5.77 28.53 0.59
N SER A 211 -6.95 27.92 0.73
CA SER A 211 -7.08 26.54 1.24
C SER A 211 -6.35 25.56 0.32
N GLU A 212 -6.52 25.66 -1.00
CA GLU A 212 -5.84 24.81 -1.98
C GLU A 212 -4.31 24.96 -1.89
N GLN A 213 -3.80 26.17 -1.70
CA GLN A 213 -2.36 26.41 -1.46
C GLN A 213 -1.88 25.78 -0.15
N GLN A 214 -2.66 25.86 0.93
CA GLN A 214 -2.32 25.24 2.21
C GLN A 214 -2.33 23.70 2.13
N ARG A 215 -3.31 23.12 1.43
CA ARG A 215 -3.35 21.68 1.14
C ARG A 215 -2.10 21.23 0.38
N LEU A 216 -1.74 21.94 -0.69
CA LEU A 216 -0.51 21.66 -1.45
C LEU A 216 0.75 21.84 -0.59
N GLN A 217 0.76 22.82 0.32
CA GLN A 217 1.88 23.03 1.24
C GLN A 217 2.09 21.84 2.18
N HIS A 218 1.03 21.25 2.72
CA HIS A 218 1.11 20.03 3.53
C HIS A 218 1.66 18.85 2.73
N ILE A 219 1.16 18.63 1.50
CA ILE A 219 1.69 17.60 0.60
C ILE A 219 3.19 17.83 0.34
N ASN A 220 3.58 19.08 0.07
CA ASN A 220 4.97 19.45 -0.19
C ASN A 220 5.90 19.33 1.02
N ASN A 221 5.39 19.33 2.25
CA ASN A 221 6.21 19.06 3.42
C ASN A 221 6.82 17.65 3.38
N LEU A 222 6.12 16.67 2.79
CA LEU A 222 6.63 15.31 2.57
C LEU A 222 7.83 15.33 1.62
N TYR A 223 7.69 15.97 0.47
CA TYR A 223 8.74 16.06 -0.53
C TYR A 223 9.96 16.84 -0.03
N ARG A 224 9.76 17.95 0.68
CA ARG A 224 10.86 18.71 1.29
C ARG A 224 11.61 17.89 2.34
N ALA A 225 10.90 17.14 3.20
CA ALA A 225 11.53 16.27 4.19
C ALA A 225 12.36 15.15 3.53
N ALA A 226 11.98 14.72 2.33
CA ALA A 226 12.69 13.73 1.53
C ALA A 226 13.77 14.32 0.58
N ASN A 227 14.02 15.64 0.62
CA ASN A 227 14.89 16.35 -0.34
C ASN A 227 14.48 16.13 -1.82
N LEU A 228 13.18 16.09 -2.08
CA LEU A 228 12.59 16.00 -3.41
C LEU A 228 12.00 17.35 -3.81
N CYS A 229 11.91 17.57 -5.12
CA CYS A 229 11.28 18.74 -5.70
C CYS A 229 9.82 18.84 -5.22
N PRO A 230 9.39 19.99 -4.68
CA PRO A 230 7.99 20.19 -4.33
C PRO A 230 7.14 20.28 -5.61
N LEU A 231 5.86 19.93 -5.46
CA LEU A 231 4.83 20.07 -6.47
C LEU A 231 4.36 21.52 -6.60
N ILE A 232 3.97 21.89 -7.81
CA ILE A 232 3.36 23.18 -8.16
C ILE A 232 2.11 22.93 -9.02
N PHE A 233 1.26 23.96 -9.13
CA PHE A 233 0.14 23.94 -10.06
C PHE A 233 0.63 24.07 -11.51
N LYS A 234 0.03 23.33 -12.45
CA LYS A 234 0.21 23.57 -13.88
C LYS A 234 -0.43 24.91 -14.28
N ASP A 235 -1.65 25.13 -13.81
CA ASP A 235 -2.39 26.39 -13.91
C ASP A 235 -2.77 26.86 -12.49
N PRO A 236 -2.16 27.95 -11.98
CA PRO A 236 -2.48 28.52 -10.67
C PRO A 236 -3.94 28.99 -10.51
N CYS A 237 -4.68 29.16 -11.60
CA CYS A 237 -6.09 29.53 -11.58
C CYS A 237 -7.04 28.33 -11.44
N GLN A 238 -6.52 27.10 -11.56
CA GLN A 238 -7.30 25.87 -11.43
C GLN A 238 -7.13 25.25 -10.03
N PRO A 239 -8.11 24.49 -9.54
CA PRO A 239 -8.04 23.86 -8.21
C PRO A 239 -6.92 22.81 -8.10
N LEU A 240 -6.60 22.39 -6.86
CA LEU A 240 -5.70 21.25 -6.64
C LEU A 240 -6.40 19.97 -7.06
N THR A 241 -6.01 19.48 -8.23
CA THR A 241 -6.38 18.15 -8.72
C THR A 241 -5.14 17.42 -9.16
N MET A 242 -5.20 16.09 -9.20
CA MET A 242 -4.11 15.27 -9.74
C MET A 242 -3.73 15.68 -11.17
N ASP A 243 -4.71 16.18 -11.93
CA ASP A 243 -4.53 16.61 -13.32
C ASP A 243 -3.83 17.98 -13.44
N ASN A 244 -3.83 18.78 -12.38
CA ASN A 244 -3.23 20.12 -12.31
C ASN A 244 -1.88 20.14 -11.55
N LEU A 245 -1.18 19.01 -11.43
CA LEU A 245 0.11 18.91 -10.73
C LEU A 245 1.31 18.77 -11.66
N THR A 246 2.36 19.53 -11.37
CA THR A 246 3.69 19.36 -11.97
C THR A 246 4.79 19.73 -10.96
N VAL A 247 6.04 19.83 -11.39
CA VAL A 247 7.17 20.31 -10.59
C VAL A 247 7.86 21.48 -11.29
N ASP A 248 8.64 22.26 -10.54
CA ASP A 248 9.54 23.23 -11.15
C ASP A 248 10.67 22.51 -11.91
N HIS A 249 10.60 22.54 -13.24
CA HIS A 249 11.59 21.92 -14.12
C HIS A 249 12.98 22.57 -14.06
N GLN A 250 13.09 23.85 -13.68
CA GLN A 250 14.39 24.50 -13.49
C GLN A 250 15.09 23.94 -12.25
N ALA A 251 14.34 23.78 -11.16
CA ALA A 251 14.84 23.14 -9.94
C ALA A 251 15.21 21.67 -10.18
N LEU A 252 14.45 20.96 -11.01
CA LEU A 252 14.70 19.56 -11.36
C LEU A 252 16.00 19.37 -12.19
N GLY A 253 16.25 20.25 -13.17
CA GLY A 253 17.40 20.16 -14.07
C GLY A 253 18.76 20.27 -13.39
N ASN A 254 18.82 20.95 -12.24
CA ASN A 254 20.04 21.07 -11.44
C ASN A 254 20.40 19.79 -10.67
N ILE A 255 19.49 18.80 -10.58
CA ILE A 255 19.66 17.56 -9.82
C ILE A 255 20.07 16.39 -10.74
N THR A 256 19.87 16.51 -12.05
CA THR A 256 20.06 15.44 -13.04
C THR A 256 21.43 15.49 -13.72
N ALA A 257 22.50 15.10 -13.04
CA ALA A 257 23.76 14.83 -13.72
C ALA A 257 24.64 13.86 -12.93
N THR A 258 24.41 12.55 -13.05
CA THR A 258 25.50 11.57 -12.91
C THR A 258 25.15 10.20 -13.49
N VAL A 259 26.08 9.71 -14.33
CA VAL A 259 26.34 8.35 -14.82
C VAL A 259 25.50 7.85 -16.01
N ALA A 260 26.23 7.30 -17.00
CA ALA A 260 25.72 6.56 -18.15
C ALA A 260 24.69 5.52 -17.68
N SER A 261 23.43 5.83 -17.91
CA SER A 261 22.32 5.19 -17.23
C SER A 261 21.75 4.06 -18.09
N GLU A 262 21.28 2.98 -17.47
CA GLU A 262 20.66 1.87 -18.21
C GLU A 262 19.27 2.28 -18.71
N LEU A 263 18.80 1.69 -19.80
CA LEU A 263 17.44 1.97 -20.28
C LEU A 263 16.40 1.43 -19.27
N VAL A 264 15.39 2.24 -18.96
CA VAL A 264 14.19 1.84 -18.22
C VAL A 264 13.04 1.62 -19.19
N SER A 265 12.46 0.42 -19.23
CA SER A 265 11.20 0.17 -19.95
C SER A 265 10.02 0.32 -19.01
N ILE A 266 9.08 1.18 -19.38
CA ILE A 266 7.85 1.43 -18.65
C ILE A 266 6.70 0.85 -19.47
N ILE A 267 6.02 -0.16 -18.93
CA ILE A 267 4.90 -0.79 -19.62
C ILE A 267 3.61 -0.18 -19.07
N MET A 268 2.76 0.35 -19.95
CA MET A 268 1.46 0.93 -19.57
C MET A 268 0.33 0.12 -20.22
N PRO A 269 -0.37 -0.77 -19.48
CA PRO A 269 -1.61 -1.34 -19.97
C PRO A 269 -2.67 -0.22 -20.08
N LEU A 270 -3.42 -0.20 -21.18
CA LEU A 270 -4.42 0.82 -21.46
C LEU A 270 -5.75 0.17 -21.86
N PHE A 271 -6.83 0.50 -21.15
CA PHE A 271 -8.19 0.14 -21.54
C PHE A 271 -9.17 1.20 -21.01
N ASN A 272 -9.87 1.88 -21.91
CA ASN A 272 -10.94 2.84 -21.59
C ASN A 272 -10.57 3.88 -20.51
N ALA A 273 -9.48 4.61 -20.73
CA ALA A 273 -8.93 5.60 -19.81
C ALA A 273 -8.83 7.01 -20.43
N GLN A 274 -9.63 7.34 -21.46
CA GLN A 274 -9.52 8.58 -22.23
C GLN A 274 -9.44 9.84 -21.35
N GLU A 275 -10.23 9.89 -20.27
CA GLU A 275 -10.33 11.05 -19.38
C GLU A 275 -9.03 11.34 -18.61
N HIS A 276 -8.28 10.30 -18.22
CA HIS A 276 -7.16 10.44 -17.29
C HIS A 276 -5.79 10.16 -17.93
N LEU A 277 -5.79 9.56 -19.12
CA LEU A 277 -4.58 9.11 -19.81
C LEU A 277 -3.55 10.23 -20.03
N ALA A 278 -4.02 11.44 -20.38
CA ALA A 278 -3.12 12.58 -20.59
C ALA A 278 -2.29 12.91 -19.34
N THR A 279 -2.87 12.81 -18.14
CA THR A 279 -2.17 13.05 -16.88
C THR A 279 -1.11 11.98 -16.62
N ALA A 280 -1.43 10.70 -16.86
CA ALA A 280 -0.48 9.61 -16.69
C ALA A 280 0.70 9.75 -17.67
N LEU A 281 0.43 9.95 -18.96
CA LEU A 281 1.44 10.12 -20.02
C LEU A 281 2.35 11.32 -19.73
N GLN A 282 1.77 12.47 -19.37
CA GLN A 282 2.53 13.66 -19.03
C GLN A 282 3.45 13.43 -17.82
N SER A 283 2.98 12.74 -16.77
CA SER A 283 3.81 12.44 -15.59
C SER A 283 5.02 11.53 -15.91
N LEU A 284 4.87 10.64 -16.91
CA LEU A 284 5.97 9.83 -17.42
C LEU A 284 6.92 10.65 -18.30
N ALA A 285 6.40 11.55 -19.13
CA ALA A 285 7.21 12.44 -19.97
C ALA A 285 8.08 13.39 -19.12
N GLU A 286 7.57 13.82 -17.97
CA GLU A 286 8.23 14.70 -17.00
C GLU A 286 9.30 14.01 -16.13
N GLN A 287 9.49 12.69 -16.24
CA GLN A 287 10.50 11.99 -15.46
C GLN A 287 11.91 12.57 -15.69
N SER A 288 12.58 12.85 -14.58
CA SER A 288 13.96 13.35 -14.51
C SER A 288 14.99 12.34 -15.03
N TYR A 289 14.70 11.04 -14.90
CA TYR A 289 15.50 9.98 -15.51
C TYR A 289 15.16 9.87 -17.00
N ARG A 290 15.99 10.45 -17.88
CA ARG A 290 15.63 10.64 -19.30
C ARG A 290 15.77 9.39 -20.18
N ARG A 291 16.62 8.44 -19.80
CA ARG A 291 16.89 7.24 -20.60
C ARG A 291 15.83 6.16 -20.37
N LEU A 292 14.64 6.43 -20.88
CA LEU A 292 13.46 5.59 -20.72
C LEU A 292 12.80 5.32 -22.08
N GLU A 293 12.04 4.24 -22.16
CA GLU A 293 11.02 4.02 -23.19
C GLU A 293 9.67 3.73 -22.49
N VAL A 294 8.58 4.22 -23.07
CA VAL A 294 7.21 3.95 -22.60
C VAL A 294 6.51 3.13 -23.67
N ILE A 295 6.03 1.95 -23.28
CA ILE A 295 5.34 1.02 -24.16
C ILE A 295 3.88 0.99 -23.70
N VAL A 296 3.04 1.77 -24.38
CA VAL A 296 1.61 1.81 -24.16
C VAL A 296 0.98 0.65 -24.91
N VAL A 297 0.27 -0.23 -24.21
CA VAL A 297 -0.41 -1.38 -24.79
C VAL A 297 -1.91 -1.20 -24.64
N ASP A 298 -2.55 -0.74 -25.71
CA ASP A 298 -3.99 -0.63 -25.80
C ASP A 298 -4.64 -2.02 -25.92
N ASP A 299 -5.48 -2.36 -24.96
CA ASP A 299 -6.16 -3.65 -24.82
C ASP A 299 -7.57 -3.59 -25.42
N ALA A 300 -7.64 -3.09 -26.65
CA ALA A 300 -8.87 -2.86 -27.43
C ALA A 300 -9.84 -1.89 -26.74
N SER A 301 -9.37 -0.68 -26.41
CA SER A 301 -10.24 0.38 -25.92
C SER A 301 -11.35 0.71 -26.92
N THR A 302 -12.52 1.03 -26.40
CA THR A 302 -13.72 1.42 -27.16
C THR A 302 -14.02 2.91 -27.08
N ASP A 303 -13.30 3.65 -26.24
CA ASP A 303 -13.32 5.10 -26.15
C ASP A 303 -12.15 5.73 -26.96
N GLY A 304 -11.91 7.03 -26.79
CA GLY A 304 -10.82 7.76 -27.45
C GLY A 304 -9.41 7.51 -26.87
N SER A 305 -9.22 6.50 -26.02
CA SER A 305 -7.92 6.22 -25.39
C SER A 305 -6.80 5.97 -26.40
N LEU A 306 -7.08 5.19 -27.45
CA LEU A 306 -6.08 4.86 -28.47
C LEU A 306 -5.64 6.12 -29.22
N ASP A 307 -6.57 6.99 -29.58
CA ASP A 307 -6.27 8.24 -30.29
C ASP A 307 -5.39 9.17 -29.43
N VAL A 308 -5.69 9.29 -28.14
CA VAL A 308 -4.87 10.07 -27.19
C VAL A 308 -3.45 9.49 -27.09
N ALA A 309 -3.31 8.17 -26.94
CA ALA A 309 -2.00 7.51 -26.88
C ALA A 309 -1.19 7.71 -28.18
N MET A 310 -1.84 7.55 -29.34
CA MET A 310 -1.21 7.72 -30.64
C MET A 310 -0.76 9.16 -30.85
N ALA A 311 -1.60 10.14 -30.54
CA ALA A 311 -1.25 11.56 -30.62
C ALA A 311 -0.04 11.91 -29.74
N PHE A 312 0.02 11.35 -28.53
CA PHE A 312 1.16 11.55 -27.63
C PHE A 312 2.45 10.93 -28.18
N SER A 313 2.39 9.71 -28.73
CA SER A 313 3.55 9.04 -29.33
C SER A 313 4.15 9.75 -30.55
N GLN A 314 3.35 10.57 -31.24
CA GLN A 314 3.83 11.42 -32.33
C GLN A 314 4.61 12.64 -31.83
N GLN A 315 4.42 13.04 -30.56
CA GLN A 315 5.06 14.20 -29.95
C GLN A 315 6.33 13.83 -29.17
N ASP A 316 6.39 12.62 -28.61
CA ASP A 316 7.52 12.14 -27.82
C ASP A 316 7.97 10.75 -28.29
N GLU A 317 9.14 10.70 -28.94
CA GLU A 317 9.71 9.48 -29.55
C GLU A 317 10.01 8.36 -28.53
N ARG A 318 10.01 8.68 -27.23
CA ARG A 318 10.17 7.67 -26.17
C ARG A 318 8.93 6.80 -26.00
N PHE A 319 7.79 7.22 -26.55
CA PHE A 319 6.51 6.54 -26.40
C PHE A 319 6.20 5.72 -27.65
N THR A 320 5.88 4.44 -27.47
CA THR A 320 5.41 3.54 -28.52
C THR A 320 4.05 2.97 -28.12
N VAL A 321 3.13 2.88 -29.08
CA VAL A 321 1.79 2.34 -28.88
C VAL A 321 1.65 1.00 -29.60
N ILE A 322 1.11 0.01 -28.90
CA ILE A 322 0.74 -1.31 -29.44
C ILE A 322 -0.74 -1.50 -29.16
N SER A 323 -1.55 -1.63 -30.21
CA SER A 323 -2.97 -1.97 -30.05
C SER A 323 -3.20 -3.46 -30.26
N GLN A 324 -4.07 -4.03 -29.42
CA GLN A 324 -4.49 -5.42 -29.47
C GLN A 324 -5.85 -5.55 -30.17
N PRO A 325 -6.11 -6.66 -30.89
CA PRO A 325 -7.37 -6.83 -31.63
C PRO A 325 -8.58 -7.11 -30.74
N ARG A 326 -8.37 -7.49 -29.48
CA ARG A 326 -9.41 -7.79 -28.49
C ARG A 326 -8.87 -7.53 -27.08
N ASN A 327 -9.78 -7.26 -26.16
CA ASN A 327 -9.45 -7.12 -24.74
C ASN A 327 -9.07 -8.50 -24.16
N GLN A 328 -7.89 -8.58 -23.54
CA GLN A 328 -7.36 -9.80 -22.92
C GLN A 328 -7.00 -9.60 -21.44
N GLY A 329 -7.24 -8.40 -20.90
CA GLY A 329 -6.96 -8.00 -19.54
C GLY A 329 -5.57 -7.38 -19.35
N ALA A 330 -5.42 -6.66 -18.23
CA ALA A 330 -4.23 -5.87 -17.92
C ALA A 330 -2.92 -6.68 -17.94
N TYR A 331 -2.89 -7.91 -17.43
CA TYR A 331 -1.66 -8.71 -17.41
C TYR A 331 -1.29 -9.27 -18.79
N ALA A 332 -2.27 -9.52 -19.67
CA ALA A 332 -1.98 -9.85 -21.07
C ALA A 332 -1.34 -8.64 -21.79
N ALA A 333 -1.88 -7.44 -21.58
CA ALA A 333 -1.31 -6.19 -22.09
C ALA A 333 0.11 -5.95 -21.52
N ARG A 334 0.31 -6.15 -20.20
CA ARG A 334 1.63 -6.06 -19.56
C ARG A 334 2.63 -7.05 -20.18
N ASN A 335 2.24 -8.30 -20.39
CA ASN A 335 3.09 -9.32 -21.02
C ASN A 335 3.43 -8.99 -22.48
N ARG A 336 2.47 -8.41 -23.24
CA ARG A 336 2.73 -7.94 -24.60
C ARG A 336 3.77 -6.82 -24.63
N GLY A 337 3.70 -5.88 -23.68
CA GLY A 337 4.72 -4.85 -23.51
C GLY A 337 6.07 -5.42 -23.05
N LEU A 338 6.06 -6.38 -22.12
CA LEU A 338 7.26 -7.04 -21.61
C LEU A 338 8.05 -7.75 -22.71
N ALA A 339 7.35 -8.39 -23.65
CA ALA A 339 7.95 -9.11 -24.76
C ALA A 339 8.79 -8.23 -25.70
N VAL A 340 8.51 -6.91 -25.75
CA VAL A 340 9.23 -5.96 -26.62
C VAL A 340 10.10 -4.97 -25.85
N ALA A 341 10.00 -4.94 -24.52
CA ALA A 341 10.79 -4.10 -23.64
C ALA A 341 12.28 -4.39 -23.79
N LYS A 342 13.12 -3.34 -23.85
CA LYS A 342 14.57 -3.41 -24.10
C LYS A 342 15.42 -2.97 -22.91
N GLY A 343 14.82 -2.34 -21.91
CA GLY A 343 15.48 -1.75 -20.75
C GLY A 343 16.10 -2.78 -19.82
N ALA A 344 17.25 -2.45 -19.21
CA ALA A 344 17.84 -3.27 -18.15
C ALA A 344 17.00 -3.23 -16.87
N PHE A 345 16.22 -2.17 -16.69
CA PHE A 345 15.20 -2.03 -15.66
C PHE A 345 13.82 -1.99 -16.29
N ILE A 346 12.86 -2.62 -15.63
CA ILE A 346 11.48 -2.74 -16.10
C ILE A 346 10.55 -2.34 -14.97
N THR A 347 9.52 -1.57 -15.29
CA THR A 347 8.43 -1.21 -14.37
C THR A 347 7.12 -1.11 -15.14
N VAL A 348 6.03 -0.99 -14.41
CA VAL A 348 4.68 -0.81 -14.96
C VAL A 348 4.13 0.53 -14.49
N HIS A 349 3.25 1.15 -15.27
CA HIS A 349 2.50 2.33 -14.86
C HIS A 349 1.05 2.19 -15.30
N ASP A 350 0.10 2.29 -14.36
CA ASP A 350 -1.32 2.24 -14.70
C ASP A 350 -1.75 3.54 -15.42
N SER A 351 -2.74 3.45 -16.33
CA SER A 351 -3.09 4.54 -17.27
C SER A 351 -3.82 5.74 -16.65
N ASP A 352 -4.18 5.66 -15.37
CA ASP A 352 -4.94 6.66 -14.62
C ASP A 352 -4.19 7.24 -13.40
N ASP A 353 -3.00 6.70 -13.12
CA ASP A 353 -2.12 7.10 -12.02
C ASP A 353 -1.23 8.30 -12.40
N TRP A 354 -0.64 8.94 -11.39
CA TRP A 354 0.40 9.98 -11.56
C TRP A 354 1.70 9.57 -10.87
N SER A 355 2.84 9.78 -11.50
CA SER A 355 4.16 9.51 -10.89
C SER A 355 4.98 10.78 -10.70
N HIS A 356 5.61 10.90 -9.53
CA HIS A 356 6.51 11.98 -9.20
C HIS A 356 7.68 12.03 -10.20
N PRO A 357 8.09 13.20 -10.72
CA PRO A 357 9.18 13.32 -11.71
C PRO A 357 10.52 12.71 -11.29
N GLN A 358 10.76 12.54 -10.00
CA GLN A 358 11.99 11.91 -9.47
C GLN A 358 11.85 10.41 -9.15
N LYS A 359 10.70 9.78 -9.41
CA LYS A 359 10.44 8.38 -9.05
C LYS A 359 11.44 7.42 -9.70
N LEU A 360 11.59 7.46 -11.03
CA LEU A 360 12.47 6.52 -11.73
C LEU A 360 13.92 6.70 -11.32
N ALA A 361 14.38 7.95 -11.13
CA ALA A 361 15.73 8.22 -10.67
C ALA A 361 15.99 7.60 -9.28
N GLN A 362 15.03 7.71 -8.35
CA GLN A 362 15.11 7.07 -7.03
C GLN A 362 15.16 5.54 -7.12
N GLN A 363 14.31 4.92 -7.94
CA GLN A 363 14.27 3.46 -8.10
C GLN A 363 15.56 2.93 -8.76
N VAL A 364 16.04 3.57 -9.83
CA VAL A 364 17.30 3.19 -10.49
C VAL A 364 18.48 3.35 -9.53
N ALA A 365 18.58 4.47 -8.82
CA ALA A 365 19.63 4.68 -7.83
C ALA A 365 19.58 3.62 -6.70
N GLY A 366 18.38 3.25 -6.23
CA GLY A 366 18.20 2.19 -5.26
C GLY A 366 18.72 0.84 -5.76
N LEU A 367 18.34 0.42 -6.97
CA LEU A 367 18.84 -0.83 -7.55
C LEU A 367 20.35 -0.77 -7.81
N GLN A 368 20.91 0.34 -8.29
CA GLN A 368 22.34 0.47 -8.51
C GLN A 368 23.16 0.46 -7.21
N GLY A 369 22.65 1.12 -6.16
CA GLY A 369 23.28 1.18 -4.85
C GLY A 369 23.19 -0.14 -4.06
N HIS A 370 22.27 -1.02 -4.44
CA HIS A 370 22.04 -2.32 -3.80
C HIS A 370 22.07 -3.45 -4.84
N PRO A 371 23.27 -3.95 -5.21
CA PRO A 371 23.42 -5.03 -6.19
C PRO A 371 22.67 -6.32 -5.81
N GLU A 372 22.43 -6.55 -4.53
CA GLU A 372 21.65 -7.67 -4.02
C GLU A 372 20.15 -7.56 -4.34
N TRP A 373 19.64 -6.34 -4.60
CA TRP A 373 18.25 -6.14 -4.98
C TRP A 373 18.00 -6.54 -6.43
N LYS A 374 17.04 -7.44 -6.62
CA LYS A 374 16.44 -7.82 -7.90
C LYS A 374 15.28 -6.90 -8.27
N ALA A 375 14.61 -6.35 -7.26
CA ALA A 375 13.50 -5.42 -7.41
C ALA A 375 13.49 -4.37 -6.30
N CYS A 376 12.84 -3.23 -6.54
CA CYS A 376 12.57 -2.23 -5.53
C CYS A 376 11.18 -1.61 -5.70
N PHE A 377 10.50 -1.42 -4.57
CA PHE A 377 9.30 -0.62 -4.49
C PHE A 377 9.64 0.87 -4.35
N SER A 378 8.73 1.72 -4.81
CA SER A 378 8.50 3.02 -4.19
C SER A 378 7.21 2.96 -3.38
N ASP A 379 7.01 3.89 -2.45
CA ASP A 379 5.71 4.05 -1.82
C ASP A 379 4.78 4.91 -2.71
N TRP A 380 3.47 4.78 -2.48
CA TRP A 380 2.40 5.57 -3.09
C TRP A 380 1.31 5.86 -2.06
N VAL A 381 0.33 6.68 -2.45
CA VAL A 381 -0.92 6.83 -1.72
C VAL A 381 -2.08 6.83 -2.72
N ARG A 382 -3.25 6.31 -2.31
CA ARG A 382 -4.47 6.39 -3.10
C ARG A 382 -5.18 7.72 -2.86
N CYS A 383 -5.70 8.34 -3.92
CA CYS A 383 -6.49 9.56 -3.79
C CYS A 383 -7.55 9.71 -4.88
N SER A 384 -8.55 10.55 -4.61
CA SER A 384 -9.48 11.01 -5.65
C SER A 384 -8.79 11.97 -6.63
N THR A 385 -9.47 12.33 -7.72
CA THR A 385 -9.04 13.41 -8.63
C THR A 385 -8.76 14.71 -7.88
N ASN A 386 -9.53 15.01 -6.82
CA ASN A 386 -9.42 16.22 -6.02
C ASN A 386 -8.38 16.11 -4.90
N MET A 387 -7.46 15.13 -4.96
CA MET A 387 -6.39 14.95 -3.98
C MET A 387 -6.92 14.75 -2.54
N LEU A 388 -8.01 13.99 -2.40
CA LEU A 388 -8.44 13.45 -1.11
C LEU A 388 -7.81 12.08 -0.92
N PHE A 389 -6.95 11.94 0.08
CA PHE A 389 -6.16 10.75 0.31
C PHE A 389 -6.92 9.74 1.15
N ASN A 390 -6.82 8.45 0.80
CA ASN A 390 -7.44 7.40 1.59
C ASN A 390 -6.73 6.06 1.39
N ARG A 391 -7.22 5.05 2.11
CA ARG A 391 -6.92 3.65 1.84
C ARG A 391 -8.18 2.84 2.13
N TRP A 392 -8.54 1.94 1.22
CA TRP A 392 -9.76 1.12 1.32
C TRP A 392 -9.88 0.37 2.67
N ARG A 393 -8.73 -0.05 3.22
CA ARG A 393 -8.60 -0.61 4.55
C ARG A 393 -7.24 -0.23 5.12
N LEU A 394 -7.25 0.47 6.25
CA LEU A 394 -6.04 0.84 6.96
C LEU A 394 -5.48 -0.39 7.69
N GLU A 395 -4.19 -0.65 7.51
CA GLU A 395 -3.50 -1.72 8.23
C GLU A 395 -2.71 -1.14 9.40
N ALA A 396 -2.57 -1.91 10.47
CA ALA A 396 -2.04 -1.35 11.70
C ALA A 396 -0.56 -0.94 11.59
N LEU A 397 0.22 -1.57 10.71
CA LEU A 397 1.65 -1.29 10.51
C LEU A 397 1.96 -0.30 9.38
N ASP A 398 0.94 0.14 8.64
CA ASP A 398 1.06 1.08 7.54
C ASP A 398 0.13 2.28 7.76
N GLY A 399 0.29 3.32 6.94
CA GLY A 399 -0.66 4.42 6.83
C GLY A 399 -1.48 4.36 5.54
N TRP A 400 -1.88 5.54 5.07
CA TRP A 400 -2.36 5.72 3.70
C TRP A 400 -1.23 5.63 2.69
N ILE A 401 0.00 5.98 3.10
CA ILE A 401 1.22 5.75 2.33
C ILE A 401 1.72 4.31 2.58
N TYR A 402 1.86 3.54 1.51
CA TYR A 402 2.34 2.15 1.56
C TYR A 402 3.07 1.78 0.27
N ARG A 403 3.56 0.53 0.16
CA ARG A 403 4.28 0.07 -1.04
C ARG A 403 3.37 0.09 -2.27
N ASN A 404 3.89 0.59 -3.38
CA ASN A 404 3.22 0.52 -4.68
C ASN A 404 3.51 -0.83 -5.36
N THR A 405 2.64 -1.81 -5.14
CA THR A 405 2.75 -3.13 -5.79
C THR A 405 2.47 -3.10 -7.29
N SER A 406 1.71 -2.12 -7.79
CA SER A 406 1.41 -2.00 -9.22
C SER A 406 2.60 -1.54 -10.06
N SER A 407 3.60 -0.87 -9.45
CA SER A 407 4.66 -0.14 -10.18
C SER A 407 6.05 -0.30 -9.55
N PHE A 408 6.35 -1.49 -9.02
CA PHE A 408 7.70 -1.78 -8.57
C PHE A 408 8.64 -1.98 -9.77
N MET A 409 9.88 -1.54 -9.62
CA MET A 409 10.91 -1.67 -10.64
C MET A 409 11.73 -2.93 -10.37
N PHE A 410 12.04 -3.69 -11.42
CA PHE A 410 12.87 -4.88 -11.32
C PHE A 410 13.88 -4.95 -12.47
N ARG A 411 14.95 -5.71 -12.25
CA ARG A 411 16.00 -5.94 -13.25
C ARG A 411 15.52 -6.91 -14.31
N ARG A 412 16.03 -6.77 -15.53
CA ARG A 412 15.78 -7.69 -16.65
C ARG A 412 16.07 -9.15 -16.30
N GLU A 413 17.11 -9.41 -15.51
CA GLU A 413 17.45 -10.78 -15.06
C GLU A 413 16.30 -11.50 -14.33
N VAL A 414 15.34 -10.75 -13.75
CA VAL A 414 14.14 -11.32 -13.14
C VAL A 414 13.23 -11.90 -14.21
N VAL A 415 13.07 -11.22 -15.35
CA VAL A 415 12.29 -11.72 -16.49
C VAL A 415 12.97 -12.95 -17.09
N ASP A 416 14.28 -12.90 -17.26
CA ASP A 416 15.04 -13.99 -17.87
C ASP A 416 14.93 -15.29 -17.05
N GLN A 417 14.79 -15.18 -15.72
CA GLN A 417 14.71 -16.33 -14.82
C GLN A 417 13.29 -16.74 -14.42
N LEU A 418 12.38 -15.78 -14.22
CA LEU A 418 11.03 -16.03 -13.70
C LEU A 418 9.93 -15.87 -14.75
N GLY A 419 10.27 -15.38 -15.95
CA GLY A 419 9.35 -15.21 -17.06
C GLY A 419 8.32 -14.10 -16.81
N PHE A 420 7.09 -14.36 -17.24
CA PHE A 420 6.02 -13.38 -17.42
C PHE A 420 5.09 -13.27 -16.21
N TRP A 421 4.24 -12.24 -16.19
CA TRP A 421 3.10 -12.26 -15.28
C TRP A 421 2.14 -13.37 -15.67
N ASP A 422 1.47 -13.93 -14.67
CA ASP A 422 0.35 -14.80 -14.92
C ASP A 422 -0.83 -14.02 -15.52
N VAL A 423 -1.49 -14.59 -16.53
CA VAL A 423 -2.62 -13.96 -17.22
C VAL A 423 -3.91 -14.25 -16.46
N VAL A 424 -4.26 -13.30 -15.58
CA VAL A 424 -5.46 -13.26 -14.74
C VAL A 424 -6.08 -11.85 -14.78
N LYS A 425 -7.18 -11.60 -14.07
CA LYS A 425 -7.79 -10.27 -13.95
C LYS A 425 -7.13 -9.43 -12.86
N VAL A 426 -6.76 -10.04 -11.73
CA VAL A 426 -6.17 -9.36 -10.56
C VAL A 426 -5.12 -10.22 -9.84
N ASP A 427 -4.29 -9.56 -9.02
CA ASP A 427 -3.29 -10.15 -8.09
C ASP A 427 -2.01 -10.74 -8.70
N ALA A 428 -1.84 -10.77 -10.03
CA ALA A 428 -0.60 -11.27 -10.62
C ALA A 428 0.63 -10.38 -10.34
N ASP A 429 0.46 -9.11 -9.99
CA ASP A 429 1.57 -8.26 -9.51
C ASP A 429 2.07 -8.68 -8.13
N THR A 430 1.14 -8.99 -7.23
CA THR A 430 1.41 -9.50 -5.89
C THR A 430 2.05 -10.88 -5.99
N GLU A 431 1.53 -11.75 -6.87
CA GLU A 431 2.14 -13.05 -7.16
C GLU A 431 3.55 -12.89 -7.69
N TYR A 432 3.78 -12.01 -8.67
CA TYR A 432 5.10 -11.83 -9.28
C TYR A 432 6.14 -11.34 -8.25
N PHE A 433 5.76 -10.38 -7.39
CA PHE A 433 6.61 -9.97 -6.27
C PHE A 433 6.90 -11.13 -5.31
N GLN A 434 5.89 -11.91 -4.92
CA GLN A 434 6.07 -13.07 -4.03
C GLN A 434 6.96 -14.14 -4.68
N ARG A 435 6.86 -14.30 -6.01
CA ARG A 435 7.69 -15.21 -6.78
C ARG A 435 9.16 -14.78 -6.80
N ILE A 436 9.44 -13.48 -6.90
CA ILE A 436 10.79 -12.92 -6.74
C ILE A 436 11.33 -13.24 -5.34
N VAL A 437 10.52 -13.06 -4.29
CA VAL A 437 10.91 -13.42 -2.91
C VAL A 437 11.20 -14.91 -2.77
N ALA A 438 10.38 -15.77 -3.36
CA ALA A 438 10.58 -17.22 -3.32
C ALA A 438 11.86 -17.65 -4.05
N ALA A 439 12.17 -17.02 -5.19
CA ALA A 439 13.34 -17.33 -6.00
C ALA A 439 14.66 -16.82 -5.39
N PHE A 440 14.66 -15.59 -4.88
CA PHE A 440 15.90 -14.87 -4.53
C PHE A 440 16.01 -14.50 -3.05
N GLY A 441 14.99 -14.78 -2.25
CA GLY A 441 14.90 -14.43 -0.84
C GLY A 441 14.39 -13.00 -0.60
N SER A 442 13.93 -12.73 0.62
CA SER A 442 13.34 -11.42 0.98
C SER A 442 14.31 -10.24 0.90
N LYS A 443 15.62 -10.50 1.01
CA LYS A 443 16.67 -9.48 0.87
C LYS A 443 16.88 -9.01 -0.58
N ALA A 444 16.33 -9.74 -1.55
CA ALA A 444 16.38 -9.35 -2.95
C ALA A 444 15.45 -8.18 -3.29
N ILE A 445 14.70 -7.65 -2.33
CA ILE A 445 13.71 -6.62 -2.58
C ILE A 445 13.88 -5.43 -1.64
N GLY A 446 14.09 -4.27 -2.23
CA GLY A 446 14.22 -3.00 -1.53
C GLY A 446 12.95 -2.17 -1.53
N THR A 447 12.98 -1.05 -0.80
CA THR A 447 12.01 0.03 -0.96
C THR A 447 12.74 1.36 -0.88
N VAL A 448 12.59 2.18 -1.91
CA VAL A 448 13.17 3.53 -1.98
C VAL A 448 12.17 4.55 -1.47
N GLY A 449 12.66 5.63 -0.85
CA GLY A 449 11.82 6.77 -0.45
C GLY A 449 10.72 6.43 0.56
N ARG A 450 10.97 5.50 1.50
CA ARG A 450 9.98 5.05 2.49
C ARG A 450 9.26 6.21 3.17
N GLY A 451 7.93 6.15 3.21
CA GLY A 451 7.08 7.17 3.81
C GLY A 451 6.88 8.43 2.95
N THR A 452 7.43 8.49 1.74
CA THR A 452 7.16 9.58 0.79
C THR A 452 6.53 9.00 -0.48
N PRO A 453 5.26 9.30 -0.80
CA PRO A 453 4.61 8.74 -1.97
C PRO A 453 5.26 9.28 -3.24
N LEU A 454 5.84 8.41 -4.06
CA LEU A 454 6.38 8.76 -5.38
C LEU A 454 5.37 8.52 -6.51
N SER A 455 4.17 8.05 -6.17
CA SER A 455 3.03 7.98 -7.06
C SER A 455 1.75 8.31 -6.31
N PHE A 456 0.79 8.87 -7.03
CA PHE A 456 -0.60 8.97 -6.61
C PHE A 456 -1.42 7.99 -7.43
N GLY A 457 -2.02 7.03 -6.74
CA GLY A 457 -2.88 6.05 -7.37
C GLY A 457 -4.31 6.58 -7.41
N ARG A 458 -4.90 6.76 -8.60
CA ARG A 458 -6.26 7.30 -8.70
C ARG A 458 -7.27 6.27 -8.17
N SER A 459 -8.21 6.73 -7.35
CA SER A 459 -9.34 5.95 -6.88
C SER A 459 -10.57 6.28 -7.72
N LEU A 460 -10.98 5.37 -8.58
CA LEU A 460 -12.19 5.48 -9.41
C LEU A 460 -13.26 4.50 -8.93
N PRO A 461 -14.56 4.86 -8.93
CA PRO A 461 -15.64 3.92 -8.61
C PRO A 461 -15.67 2.69 -9.53
N THR A 462 -15.16 2.83 -10.76
CA THR A 462 -15.11 1.79 -11.79
C THR A 462 -13.88 0.88 -11.70
N SER A 463 -12.96 1.09 -10.76
CA SER A 463 -11.74 0.29 -10.64
C SER A 463 -12.06 -1.19 -10.32
N LEU A 464 -11.39 -2.12 -11.00
CA LEU A 464 -11.55 -3.58 -10.81
C LEU A 464 -11.31 -4.07 -9.37
N SER A 465 -10.52 -3.31 -8.61
CA SER A 465 -10.24 -3.57 -7.19
C SER A 465 -11.39 -3.20 -6.25
N GLN A 466 -12.40 -2.49 -6.76
CA GLN A 466 -13.53 -1.93 -6.00
C GLN A 466 -14.87 -2.59 -6.33
N ALA A 467 -14.91 -3.64 -7.17
CA ALA A 467 -16.18 -4.28 -7.54
C ALA A 467 -16.09 -5.80 -7.74
N GLY A 468 -17.22 -6.46 -7.47
CA GLY A 468 -17.48 -7.84 -7.87
C GLY A 468 -16.56 -8.90 -7.25
N PRO A 469 -16.37 -10.05 -7.92
CA PRO A 469 -15.59 -11.17 -7.39
C PRO A 469 -14.09 -10.87 -7.29
N THR A 470 -13.62 -9.75 -7.82
CA THR A 470 -12.22 -9.31 -7.80
C THR A 470 -11.95 -8.19 -6.78
N HIS A 471 -12.95 -7.79 -5.99
CA HIS A 471 -12.79 -6.78 -4.94
C HIS A 471 -11.65 -7.14 -3.97
N LEU A 472 -10.94 -6.15 -3.42
CA LEU A 472 -9.79 -6.37 -2.53
C LEU A 472 -10.12 -7.19 -1.28
N VAL A 473 -11.33 -7.06 -0.74
CA VAL A 473 -11.84 -7.87 0.39
C VAL A 473 -11.73 -9.38 0.15
N THR A 474 -11.78 -9.84 -1.11
CA THR A 474 -11.70 -11.26 -1.46
C THR A 474 -10.34 -11.89 -1.18
N GLN A 475 -9.35 -11.10 -0.75
CA GLN A 475 -8.06 -11.58 -0.28
C GLN A 475 -8.17 -12.33 1.06
N PHE A 476 -9.20 -12.04 1.85
CA PHE A 476 -9.45 -12.73 3.13
C PHE A 476 -10.21 -14.03 2.93
N ASN A 477 -11.11 -14.06 1.94
CA ASN A 477 -11.83 -15.24 1.50
C ASN A 477 -12.36 -15.01 0.08
N GLY A 478 -12.23 -15.97 -0.82
CA GLY A 478 -12.68 -15.87 -2.21
C GLY A 478 -11.56 -15.87 -3.25
N VAL A 479 -11.79 -15.18 -4.39
CA VAL A 479 -10.98 -15.33 -5.61
C VAL A 479 -9.50 -15.00 -5.40
N ARG A 480 -9.21 -13.84 -4.81
CA ARG A 480 -7.82 -13.42 -4.50
C ARG A 480 -7.17 -14.36 -3.49
N HIS A 481 -7.90 -14.77 -2.45
CA HIS A 481 -7.41 -15.70 -1.44
C HIS A 481 -6.98 -17.05 -2.06
N SER A 482 -7.88 -17.71 -2.81
CA SER A 482 -7.61 -19.00 -3.44
C SER A 482 -6.45 -18.92 -4.44
N TYR A 483 -6.40 -17.84 -5.24
CA TYR A 483 -5.30 -17.59 -6.17
C TYR A 483 -3.96 -17.47 -5.46
N ARG A 484 -3.87 -16.63 -4.42
CA ARG A 484 -2.66 -16.45 -3.62
C ARG A 484 -2.23 -17.76 -2.94
N GLN A 485 -3.17 -18.56 -2.44
CA GLN A 485 -2.86 -19.85 -1.82
C GLN A 485 -2.27 -20.84 -2.83
N ALA A 486 -2.86 -20.95 -4.03
CA ALA A 486 -2.37 -21.82 -5.09
C ALA A 486 -0.96 -21.39 -5.56
N ALA A 487 -0.74 -20.09 -5.77
CA ALA A 487 0.56 -19.53 -6.10
C ALA A 487 1.61 -19.83 -5.01
N ALA A 488 1.27 -19.60 -3.74
CA ALA A 488 2.17 -19.87 -2.61
C ALA A 488 2.55 -21.36 -2.51
N GLN A 489 1.63 -22.28 -2.80
CA GLN A 489 1.94 -23.71 -2.84
C GLN A 489 2.90 -24.07 -3.97
N TRP A 490 2.75 -23.46 -5.15
CA TRP A 490 3.70 -23.63 -6.25
C TRP A 490 5.07 -23.06 -5.86
N HIS A 491 5.12 -21.85 -5.31
CA HIS A 491 6.34 -21.21 -4.85
C HIS A 491 7.09 -22.06 -3.82
N ALA A 492 6.39 -22.63 -2.85
CA ALA A 492 6.97 -23.47 -1.79
C ALA A 492 7.56 -24.80 -2.29
N ARG A 493 7.18 -25.27 -3.49
CA ARG A 493 7.71 -26.52 -4.08
C ARG A 493 9.00 -26.30 -4.89
N ALA A 494 9.31 -25.06 -5.25
CA ALA A 494 10.49 -24.73 -6.02
C ALA A 494 11.78 -24.98 -5.21
N LYS A 495 12.78 -25.53 -5.87
CA LYS A 495 14.11 -25.77 -5.29
C LYS A 495 15.16 -24.82 -5.85
N GLN A 496 14.88 -24.23 -7.00
CA GLN A 496 15.73 -23.28 -7.71
C GLN A 496 14.87 -22.28 -8.49
N PRO A 497 15.39 -21.09 -8.83
CA PRO A 497 14.63 -20.04 -9.53
C PRO A 497 13.96 -20.50 -10.84
N SER A 498 14.60 -21.39 -11.61
CA SER A 498 14.06 -21.88 -12.88
C SER A 498 12.78 -22.70 -12.72
N ASP A 499 12.52 -23.27 -11.53
CA ASP A 499 11.26 -23.99 -11.25
C ASP A 499 10.06 -23.02 -11.15
N LEU A 500 10.34 -21.72 -11.05
CA LEU A 500 9.37 -20.63 -10.94
C LEU A 500 9.19 -19.86 -12.26
N TYR A 501 9.69 -20.38 -13.37
CA TYR A 501 9.52 -19.76 -14.67
C TYR A 501 8.05 -19.83 -15.13
N MET A 502 7.44 -18.68 -15.41
CA MET A 502 6.11 -18.57 -16.00
C MET A 502 6.22 -18.27 -17.50
N PRO A 503 5.82 -19.18 -18.40
CA PRO A 503 5.75 -18.91 -19.83
C PRO A 503 4.71 -17.82 -20.14
N ALA A 504 4.89 -17.06 -21.23
CA ALA A 504 3.91 -16.06 -21.68
C ALA A 504 2.55 -16.68 -22.03
N HIS A 505 2.57 -17.89 -22.61
CA HIS A 505 1.40 -18.66 -23.02
C HIS A 505 1.60 -20.12 -22.61
N PRO A 506 1.38 -20.46 -21.34
CA PRO A 506 1.62 -21.82 -20.85
C PRO A 506 0.53 -22.78 -21.39
N ASP A 507 0.95 -23.90 -22.00
CA ASP A 507 0.03 -25.00 -22.38
C ASP A 507 -0.66 -25.59 -21.13
N VAL A 508 0.10 -25.67 -20.03
CA VAL A 508 -0.37 -26.07 -18.71
C VAL A 508 0.09 -25.02 -17.70
N ARG A 509 -0.87 -24.40 -17.00
CA ARG A 509 -0.56 -23.41 -15.97
C ARG A 509 0.21 -24.05 -14.81
N PRO A 510 1.27 -23.41 -14.27
CA PRO A 510 2.04 -23.97 -13.15
C PRO A 510 1.22 -24.17 -11.86
N PHE A 511 0.14 -23.41 -11.71
CA PHE A 511 -0.83 -23.54 -10.62
C PHE A 511 -2.22 -23.10 -11.07
N GLU A 512 -3.24 -23.54 -10.32
CA GLU A 512 -4.63 -23.23 -10.62
C GLU A 512 -4.98 -21.77 -10.32
N ALA A 513 -5.74 -21.14 -11.22
CA ALA A 513 -6.39 -19.87 -10.95
C ALA A 513 -7.92 -20.07 -10.95
N PRO A 514 -8.65 -19.45 -10.00
CA PRO A 514 -10.10 -19.52 -10.00
C PRO A 514 -10.69 -19.01 -11.32
N ALA A 515 -11.72 -19.67 -11.85
CA ALA A 515 -12.35 -19.30 -13.12
C ALA A 515 -12.80 -17.82 -13.16
N ALA A 516 -13.28 -17.28 -12.03
CA ALA A 516 -13.66 -15.87 -11.93
C ALA A 516 -12.48 -14.89 -12.08
N ASN A 517 -11.23 -15.34 -11.86
CA ASN A 517 -10.02 -14.55 -12.06
C ASN A 517 -9.42 -14.72 -13.46
N LEU A 518 -9.91 -15.63 -14.29
CA LEU A 518 -9.41 -15.76 -15.66
C LEU A 518 -10.06 -14.67 -16.54
N PRO A 519 -9.34 -14.12 -17.54
CA PRO A 519 -9.92 -13.25 -18.55
C PRO A 519 -11.08 -13.96 -19.27
N SER A 520 -12.06 -13.17 -19.70
CA SER A 520 -13.26 -13.64 -20.42
C SER A 520 -12.97 -14.03 -21.86
#